data_AF-A0A371ITY8-F1
#
_entry.id   AF-A0A371ITY8-F1
#
_cell.length_a   1.000
_cell.length_b   1.000
_cell.length_c   1.000
_cell.angle_alpha   90.00
_cell.angle_beta   90.00
_cell.angle_gamma   90.00
#
_symmetry.space_group_name_H-M   'P 1'
#
loop_
_entity.id
_entity.type
_entity.pdbx_description
1 polymer ?
#
loop_
_entity_poly.entity_id
_entity_poly.type
_entity_poly.pdbx_seq_one_letter_code
_entity_poly.pdbx_strand_id
1 'polypeptide(L)'
;MQEIYSLIEEKIKNAGYQGHVDGQEIYDEICDEIEDKENGSYIFMSKKEDDIFFEYKIDLMDENFNLSYIDINSPQGKIHVDFDEQ
;
A
#
# COMPACT_ATOMS: atom_id res chain seq x y z
N MET A 1 1.33 -4.01 -15.79
CA MET A 1 1.10 -2.67 -15.21
C MET A 1 -0.30 -2.55 -14.61
N GLN A 2 -1.39 -2.78 -15.35
CA GLN A 2 -2.76 -2.72 -14.76
C GLN A 2 -3.05 -3.80 -13.69
N GLU A 3 -2.35 -4.94 -13.73
CA GLU A 3 -2.59 -6.05 -12.80
C GLU A 3 -2.26 -5.71 -11.34
N ILE A 4 -1.22 -4.92 -11.07
CA ILE A 4 -0.86 -4.53 -9.70
C ILE A 4 -1.91 -3.59 -9.10
N TYR A 5 -2.39 -2.61 -9.87
CA TYR A 5 -3.39 -1.65 -9.39
C TYR A 5 -4.69 -2.36 -9.02
N SER A 6 -5.17 -3.23 -9.91
CA SER A 6 -6.37 -4.02 -9.64
C SER A 6 -6.18 -4.97 -8.46
N LEU A 7 -5.00 -5.56 -8.28
CA LEU A 7 -4.71 -6.46 -7.16
C LEU A 7 -4.69 -5.72 -5.83
N ILE A 8 -4.10 -4.51 -5.76
CA ILE A 8 -4.13 -3.66 -4.57
C ILE A 8 -5.57 -3.32 -4.20
N GLU A 9 -6.36 -2.85 -5.15
CA GLU A 9 -7.76 -2.52 -4.90
C GLU A 9 -8.57 -3.75 -4.45
N GLU A 10 -8.39 -4.89 -5.12
CA GLU A 10 -9.14 -6.10 -4.82
C GLU A 10 -8.78 -6.66 -3.44
N LYS A 11 -7.47 -6.75 -3.10
CA LYS A 11 -7.04 -7.20 -1.77
C LYS A 11 -7.56 -6.28 -0.66
N ILE A 12 -7.51 -4.97 -0.85
CA ILE A 12 -8.04 -4.00 0.13
C ILE A 12 -9.56 -4.13 0.29
N LYS A 13 -10.30 -4.23 -0.81
CA LYS A 13 -11.76 -4.43 -0.79
C LYS A 13 -12.12 -5.77 -0.13
N ASN A 14 -11.39 -6.84 -0.43
CA ASN A 14 -11.58 -8.17 0.16
C ASN A 14 -11.26 -8.20 1.66
N ALA A 15 -10.31 -7.40 2.13
CA ALA A 15 -10.02 -7.22 3.55
C ALA A 15 -11.11 -6.46 4.32
N GLY A 16 -12.11 -5.92 3.62
CA GLY A 16 -13.30 -5.29 4.19
C GLY A 16 -13.26 -3.77 4.24
N TYR A 17 -12.30 -3.13 3.58
CA TYR A 17 -12.28 -1.67 3.49
C TYR A 17 -13.29 -1.19 2.43
N GLN A 18 -14.21 -0.32 2.83
CA GLN A 18 -15.28 0.23 1.97
C GLN A 18 -15.01 1.66 1.49
N GLY A 19 -13.90 2.27 1.89
CA GLY A 19 -13.53 3.61 1.46
C GLY A 19 -13.06 3.64 0.00
N HIS A 20 -12.83 4.86 -0.52
CA HIS A 20 -12.23 5.03 -1.84
C HIS A 20 -10.80 4.50 -1.83
N VAL A 21 -10.46 3.68 -2.83
CA VAL A 21 -9.12 3.13 -3.05
C VAL A 21 -8.86 3.21 -4.53
N ASP A 22 -7.75 3.86 -4.89
CA ASP A 22 -7.22 3.89 -6.24
C ASP A 22 -5.87 3.17 -6.21
N GLY A 23 -5.79 2.01 -6.87
CA GLY A 23 -4.58 1.20 -6.87
C GLY A 23 -3.45 1.84 -7.67
N GLN A 24 -3.77 2.71 -8.64
CA GLN A 24 -2.78 3.45 -9.40
C GLN A 24 -2.19 4.57 -8.54
N GLU A 25 -3.02 5.35 -7.84
CA GLU A 25 -2.56 6.42 -6.93
C GLU A 25 -1.61 5.86 -5.86
N ILE A 26 -1.99 4.75 -5.22
CA ILE A 26 -1.16 4.09 -4.21
C ILE A 26 0.19 3.65 -4.80
N TYR A 27 0.18 3.08 -6.00
CA TYR A 27 1.42 2.66 -6.65
C TYR A 27 2.31 3.83 -7.03
N ASP A 28 1.74 4.91 -7.57
CA ASP A 28 2.49 6.10 -7.96
C ASP A 28 3.11 6.76 -6.71
N GLU A 29 2.37 6.86 -5.59
CA GLU A 29 2.91 7.33 -4.29
C GLU A 29 4.07 6.46 -3.80
N ILE A 30 3.93 5.13 -3.90
CA ILE A 30 4.99 4.18 -3.55
C ILE A 30 6.25 4.46 -4.38
N CYS A 31 6.08 4.58 -5.70
CA CYS A 31 7.18 4.81 -6.62
C CYS A 31 7.88 6.13 -6.33
N ASP A 32 7.14 7.22 -6.13
CA ASP A 32 7.69 8.52 -5.77
C ASP A 32 8.46 8.47 -4.45
N GLU A 33 7.96 7.73 -3.46
CA GLU A 33 8.63 7.61 -2.15
C GLU A 33 9.94 6.80 -2.22
N ILE A 34 10.04 5.80 -3.09
CA ILE A 34 11.20 4.89 -3.16
C ILE A 34 12.21 5.25 -4.25
N GLU A 35 11.91 6.20 -5.16
CA GLU A 35 12.76 6.55 -6.32
C GLU A 35 14.22 6.88 -5.93
N ASP A 36 14.42 7.59 -4.82
CA ASP A 36 15.74 8.01 -4.33
C ASP A 36 16.27 7.17 -3.15
N LYS A 37 15.70 5.99 -2.89
CA LYS A 37 16.09 5.13 -1.75
C LYS A 37 17.03 3.99 -2.17
N GLU A 38 17.91 3.60 -1.24
CA GLU A 38 18.76 2.42 -1.41
C GLU A 38 17.99 1.12 -1.13
N ASN A 39 18.51 -0.02 -1.60
CA ASN A 39 17.90 -1.33 -1.33
C ASN A 39 17.68 -1.55 0.17
N GLY A 40 16.47 -1.95 0.55
CA GLY A 40 16.10 -2.16 1.94
C GLY A 40 14.60 -2.18 2.19
N SER A 41 14.24 -2.41 3.44
CA SER A 41 12.85 -2.50 3.87
C SER A 41 12.37 -1.18 4.48
N TYR A 42 11.39 -0.54 3.84
CA TYR A 42 10.82 0.74 4.24
C TYR A 42 9.39 0.58 4.75
N ILE A 43 9.02 1.45 5.69
CA ILE A 43 7.64 1.64 6.10
C ILE A 43 7.36 3.12 5.93
N PHE A 44 6.28 3.47 5.24
CA PHE A 44 5.83 4.84 5.13
C PHE A 44 4.32 4.92 5.29
N MET A 45 3.83 6.11 5.62
CA MET A 45 2.45 6.35 5.97
C MET A 45 1.88 7.46 5.07
N SER A 46 0.85 7.16 4.30
CA SER A 46 0.10 8.15 3.52
C SER A 46 -1.19 8.52 4.25
N LYS A 47 -1.40 9.82 4.47
CA LYS A 47 -2.67 10.33 5.01
C LYS A 47 -3.65 10.50 3.85
N LYS A 48 -4.75 9.75 3.86
CA LYS A 48 -5.78 9.78 2.81
C LYS A 48 -6.88 10.78 3.13
N GLU A 49 -7.46 10.69 4.32
CA GLU A 49 -8.46 11.62 4.84
C GLU A 49 -8.07 12.07 6.26
N ASP A 50 -8.85 12.97 6.88
CA ASP A 50 -8.49 13.55 8.18
C ASP A 50 -8.22 12.51 9.27
N ASP A 51 -8.98 11.43 9.28
CA ASP A 51 -8.83 10.32 10.24
C ASP A 51 -8.44 8.98 9.59
N ILE A 52 -8.10 8.97 8.30
CA ILE A 52 -7.74 7.74 7.57
C ILE A 52 -6.30 7.83 7.08
N PHE A 53 -5.47 6.88 7.49
CA PHE A 53 -4.08 6.76 7.05
C PHE A 53 -3.74 5.33 6.69
N PHE A 54 -2.94 5.19 5.63
CA PHE A 54 -2.50 3.92 5.09
C PHE A 54 -1.01 3.80 5.40
N GLU A 55 -0.61 2.71 6.03
CA GLU A 55 0.78 2.37 6.27
C GLU A 55 1.19 1.26 5.30
N TYR A 56 2.28 1.46 4.57
CA TYR A 56 2.76 0.53 3.56
C TYR A 56 4.11 -0.02 3.98
N LYS A 57 4.26 -1.34 3.92
CA LYS A 57 5.55 -2.01 4.08
C LYS A 57 6.08 -2.41 2.72
N ILE A 58 7.28 -1.94 2.40
CA ILE A 58 7.91 -2.16 1.10
C ILE A 58 9.32 -2.67 1.27
N ASP A 59 9.67 -3.67 0.48
CA ASP A 59 11.04 -4.13 0.31
C ASP A 59 11.56 -3.70 -1.07
N LEU A 60 12.45 -2.71 -1.09
CA LEU A 60 13.09 -2.21 -2.30
C LEU A 60 14.32 -3.05 -2.64
N MET A 61 14.42 -3.47 -3.90
CA MET A 61 15.45 -4.37 -4.43
C MET A 61 15.90 -3.92 -5.82
N ASP A 62 17.14 -3.41 -5.92
CA ASP A 62 17.81 -2.97 -7.16
C ASP A 62 16.97 -2.03 -8.05
N GLU A 63 16.07 -2.56 -8.86
CA GLU A 63 15.17 -1.80 -9.76
C GLU A 63 13.68 -2.16 -9.58
N ASN A 64 13.35 -2.96 -8.57
CA ASN A 64 11.99 -3.42 -8.27
C ASN A 64 11.68 -3.24 -6.79
N PHE A 65 10.39 -3.26 -6.47
CA PHE A 65 9.94 -3.29 -5.09
C PHE A 65 8.93 -4.40 -4.87
N ASN A 66 8.87 -4.91 -3.65
CA ASN A 66 7.82 -5.78 -3.16
C ASN A 66 6.96 -5.00 -2.17
N LEU A 67 5.65 -4.93 -2.40
CA LEU A 67 4.70 -4.43 -1.40
C LEU A 67 4.32 -5.60 -0.50
N SER A 68 4.79 -5.60 0.75
CA SER A 68 4.60 -6.71 1.69
C SER A 68 3.22 -6.67 2.34
N TYR A 69 2.82 -5.52 2.89
CA TYR A 69 1.50 -5.32 3.48
C TYR A 69 1.02 -3.87 3.42
N ILE A 70 -0.30 -3.68 3.51
CA ILE A 70 -0.95 -2.39 3.75
C ILE A 70 -1.78 -2.46 5.02
N ASP A 71 -1.55 -1.50 5.91
CA ASP A 71 -2.29 -1.30 7.14
C ASP A 71 -3.16 -0.04 7.03
N ILE A 72 -4.46 -0.24 6.87
CA ILE A 72 -5.42 0.85 6.76
C ILE A 72 -5.97 1.15 8.15
N ASN A 73 -5.63 2.33 8.66
CA ASN A 73 -6.11 2.80 9.94
C ASN A 73 -7.22 3.82 9.72
N SER A 74 -8.37 3.55 10.32
CA SER A 74 -9.55 4.39 10.25
C SER A 74 -10.18 4.52 11.65
N PRO A 75 -11.13 5.46 11.87
CA PRO A 75 -11.88 5.52 13.11
C PRO A 75 -12.66 4.25 13.44
N GLN A 76 -12.98 3.44 12.43
CA GLN A 76 -13.73 2.19 12.58
C GLN A 76 -12.84 1.02 13.02
N GLY A 77 -11.51 1.19 12.95
CA GLY A 77 -10.53 0.17 13.28
C GLY A 77 -9.38 0.12 12.28
N LYS A 78 -8.50 -0.87 12.50
CA LYS A 78 -7.35 -1.17 11.64
C LYS A 78 -7.67 -2.39 10.78
N ILE A 79 -7.46 -2.27 9.48
CA ILE A 79 -7.57 -3.37 8.51
C ILE A 79 -6.15 -3.67 8.02
N HIS A 80 -5.73 -4.92 8.21
CA HIS A 80 -4.44 -5.41 7.74
C HIS A 80 -4.64 -6.17 6.44
N VAL A 81 -3.87 -5.81 5.42
CA VAL A 81 -3.91 -6.44 4.09
C VAL A 81 -2.52 -6.98 3.80
N ASP A 82 -2.38 -8.30 3.86
CA ASP A 82 -1.13 -8.99 3.56
C ASP A 82 -1.03 -9.30 2.06
N PHE A 83 0.07 -8.90 1.43
CA PHE A 83 0.36 -9.11 0.01
C PHE A 83 1.35 -10.26 -0.23
N ASP A 84 2.11 -10.66 0.79
CA ASP A 84 3.01 -11.83 0.75
C ASP A 84 2.25 -13.15 1.02
N GLU A 85 1.10 -13.11 1.70
CA GLU A 85 0.23 -14.28 1.86
C GLU A 85 -0.46 -14.68 0.54
N GLN A 86 -0.17 -15.91 0.09
CA GLN A 86 -0.76 -16.61 -1.08
C GLN A 86 -2.09 -17.30 -0.76
#